data_AF-A0A528TK20-F1
#
_entry.id   AF-A0A528TK20-F1
#
_cell.length_a   1.000
_cell.length_b   1.000
_cell.length_c   1.000
_cell.angle_alpha   90.00
_cell.angle_beta   90.00
_cell.angle_gamma   90.00
#
_symmetry.space_group_name_H-M   'P 1'
#
loop_
_entity.id
_entity.type
_entity.pdbx_description
1 polymer ?
#
loop_
_entity_poly.entity_id
_entity_poly.type
_entity_poly.pdbx_seq_one_letter_code
_entity_poly.pdbx_strand_id
1 'polypeptide(L)'
;RNVIRSLATLAYGDPKRSKYARTQLIAALKILQTGDIDESHLMGSWAGAMGQTQFIPTSYQHYAVDMDGNGRRDIWNSIPDALATAANLLRKNGWQAGKTWGYEVTLPPGKLPAGSKTLAQWQALGVARANGKPFRN
;
A
#
# COMPACT_ATOMS: atom_id res chain seq x y z
N ARG A 1 -0.20 -8.66 16.32
CA ARG A 1 0.77 -9.75 16.58
C ARG A 1 2.17 -9.17 16.44
N ASN A 2 3.15 -9.63 17.22
CA ASN A 2 4.54 -9.18 17.07
C ASN A 2 5.08 -9.56 15.69
N VAL A 3 5.69 -8.61 14.98
CA VAL A 3 6.11 -8.74 13.58
C VAL A 3 7.33 -9.66 13.46
N ILE A 4 8.30 -9.55 14.37
CA ILE A 4 9.49 -10.41 14.40
C ILE A 4 9.07 -11.88 14.53
N ARG A 5 8.23 -12.20 15.53
CA ARG A 5 7.70 -13.55 15.74
C ARG A 5 6.97 -14.08 14.51
N SER A 6 6.12 -13.26 13.91
CA SER A 6 5.30 -13.64 12.75
C SER A 6 6.18 -13.97 11.53
N LEU A 7 7.13 -13.09 11.22
CA LEU A 7 8.03 -13.27 10.07
C LEU A 7 9.06 -14.39 10.31
N ALA A 8 9.58 -14.56 11.52
CA ALA A 8 10.44 -15.68 11.88
C ALA A 8 9.71 -17.03 11.72
N THR A 9 8.45 -17.09 12.16
CA THR A 9 7.60 -18.28 12.00
C THR A 9 7.38 -18.62 10.53
N LEU A 10 7.10 -17.62 9.68
CA LEU A 10 6.96 -17.85 8.22
C LEU A 10 8.29 -18.22 7.56
N ALA A 11 9.40 -17.62 7.99
CA ALA A 11 10.72 -17.91 7.46
C ALA A 11 11.15 -19.36 7.73
N TYR A 12 10.74 -19.89 8.89
CA TYR A 12 11.05 -21.24 9.34
C TYR A 12 10.05 -22.29 8.82
N GLY A 13 8.75 -22.05 9.03
CA GLY A 13 7.70 -23.06 8.88
C GLY A 13 7.01 -23.11 7.52
N ASP A 14 7.19 -22.10 6.65
CA ASP A 14 6.58 -22.08 5.31
C ASP A 14 7.67 -22.05 4.20
N PRO A 15 8.01 -23.20 3.59
CA PRO A 15 9.01 -23.27 2.53
C PRO A 15 8.68 -22.39 1.31
N LYS A 16 7.39 -22.22 0.98
CA LYS A 16 6.96 -21.41 -0.18
C LYS A 16 7.16 -19.92 0.07
N ARG A 17 7.03 -19.49 1.33
CA ARG A 17 7.15 -18.07 1.73
C ARG A 17 8.47 -17.71 2.40
N SER A 18 9.36 -18.68 2.62
CA SER A 18 10.60 -18.49 3.37
C SER A 18 11.48 -17.35 2.82
N LYS A 19 11.63 -17.23 1.49
CA LYS A 19 12.41 -16.14 0.86
C LYS A 19 11.82 -14.76 1.15
N TYR A 20 10.50 -14.61 0.99
CA TYR A 20 9.78 -13.37 1.31
C TYR A 20 9.94 -13.05 2.80
N ALA A 21 9.67 -14.02 3.68
CA ALA A 21 9.68 -13.84 5.11
C ALA A 21 11.07 -13.46 5.65
N ARG A 22 12.15 -14.08 5.15
CA ARG A 22 13.53 -13.71 5.50
C ARG A 22 13.86 -12.27 5.08
N THR A 23 13.44 -11.88 3.87
CA THR A 23 13.65 -10.52 3.37
C THR A 23 12.96 -9.49 4.26
N GLN A 24 11.68 -9.73 4.59
CA GLN A 24 10.91 -8.83 5.46
C GLN A 24 11.43 -8.85 6.90
N LEU A 25 11.87 -10.00 7.42
CA LEU A 25 12.42 -10.12 8.76
C LEU A 25 13.69 -9.27 8.91
N ILE A 26 14.62 -9.34 7.96
CA ILE A 26 15.83 -8.50 7.96
C ILE A 26 15.46 -7.01 7.89
N ALA A 27 14.47 -6.65 7.07
CA ALA A 27 14.00 -5.28 7.01
C ALA A 27 13.36 -4.82 8.33
N ALA A 28 12.60 -5.69 9.01
CA ALA A 28 12.02 -5.41 10.32
C ALA A 28 13.09 -5.19 11.40
N LEU A 29 14.14 -6.03 11.42
CA LEU A 29 15.27 -5.85 12.35
C LEU A 29 16.00 -4.53 12.12
N LYS A 30 16.13 -4.09 10.87
CA LYS A 30 16.71 -2.78 10.55
C LYS A 30 15.83 -1.62 11.04
N ILE A 31 14.51 -1.76 11.07
CA ILE A 31 13.59 -0.74 11.63
C ILE A 31 13.80 -0.63 13.15
N LEU A 32 13.95 -1.76 13.84
CA LEU A 32 14.29 -1.75 15.26
C LEU A 32 15.66 -1.09 15.50
N GLN A 33 16.63 -1.37 14.61
CA GLN A 33 17.96 -0.77 14.69
C GLN A 33 17.96 0.75 14.49
N THR A 34 17.06 1.31 13.67
CA THR A 34 16.95 2.77 13.51
C THR A 34 16.33 3.47 14.71
N GLY A 35 15.67 2.73 15.62
CA GLY A 35 15.07 3.29 16.83
C GLY A 35 13.73 4.01 16.59
N ASP A 36 13.11 3.82 15.42
CA ASP A 36 11.78 4.37 15.12
C ASP A 36 10.71 3.80 16.08
N ILE A 37 10.89 2.56 16.52
CA ILE A 37 9.98 1.81 17.41
C ILE A 37 10.77 0.71 18.14
N ASP A 38 10.37 0.32 19.34
CA ASP A 38 10.93 -0.84 20.03
C ASP A 38 10.23 -2.15 19.66
N GLU A 39 10.86 -3.27 20.02
CA GLU A 39 10.42 -4.62 19.64
C GLU A 39 9.02 -4.96 20.17
N SER A 40 8.69 -4.50 21.38
CA SER A 40 7.41 -4.82 22.01
C SER A 40 6.23 -4.13 21.34
N HIS A 41 6.48 -2.98 20.71
CA HIS A 41 5.48 -2.21 19.97
C HIS A 41 5.50 -2.45 18.45
N LEU A 42 6.47 -3.21 17.93
CA LEU A 42 6.54 -3.61 16.50
C LEU A 42 5.44 -4.62 16.14
N MET A 43 4.21 -4.13 16.04
CA MET A 43 2.99 -4.91 15.91
C MET A 43 2.41 -4.86 14.50
N GLY A 44 1.79 -5.97 14.10
CA GLY A 44 1.22 -6.14 12.77
C GLY A 44 0.36 -7.39 12.60
N SER A 45 0.02 -7.66 11.34
CA SER A 45 -0.68 -8.86 10.90
C SER A 45 0.24 -10.09 10.96
N TRP A 46 -0.35 -11.28 10.78
CA TRP A 46 0.42 -12.53 10.76
C TRP A 46 1.41 -12.63 9.59
N ALA A 47 1.20 -11.86 8.52
CA ALA A 47 2.05 -11.83 7.34
C ALA A 47 3.14 -10.74 7.40
N GLY A 48 3.23 -10.03 8.53
CA GLY A 48 4.21 -8.96 8.75
C GLY A 48 3.79 -7.58 8.23
N ALA A 49 2.51 -7.36 7.92
CA ALA A 49 1.99 -6.02 7.62
C ALA A 49 1.85 -5.22 8.92
N MET A 50 2.50 -4.06 9.01
CA MET A 50 2.78 -3.37 10.28
C MET A 50 1.90 -2.14 10.50
N GLY A 51 1.60 -1.84 11.76
CA GLY A 51 1.00 -0.57 12.19
C GLY A 51 -0.35 -0.25 11.54
N GLN A 52 -0.70 1.03 11.55
CA GLN A 52 -1.95 1.54 10.99
C GLN A 52 -2.01 1.42 9.45
N THR A 53 -0.85 1.52 8.79
CA THR A 53 -0.76 1.50 7.32
C THR A 53 -0.78 0.09 6.73
N GLN A 54 -0.56 -0.94 7.55
CA GLN A 54 -0.36 -2.33 7.10
C GLN A 54 0.77 -2.47 6.07
N PHE A 55 1.82 -1.64 6.16
CA PHE A 55 2.98 -1.78 5.29
C PHE A 55 3.84 -2.96 5.71
N ILE A 56 4.33 -3.73 4.74
CA ILE A 56 5.40 -4.69 4.99
C ILE A 56 6.72 -3.93 5.29
N PRO A 57 7.68 -4.52 6.03
CA PRO A 57 8.91 -3.85 6.44
C PRO A 57 9.68 -3.14 5.32
N THR A 58 9.82 -3.75 4.14
CA THR A 58 10.52 -3.09 3.02
C THR A 58 9.75 -1.90 2.46
N SER A 59 8.41 -1.92 2.51
CA SER A 59 7.60 -0.76 2.12
C SER A 59 7.74 0.37 3.13
N TYR A 60 7.73 0.06 4.43
CA TYR A 60 8.03 1.05 5.47
C TYR A 60 9.38 1.72 5.21
N GLN A 61 10.44 0.96 4.96
CA GLN A 61 11.77 1.54 4.70
C GLN A 61 11.79 2.49 3.50
N HIS A 62 10.97 2.25 2.48
CA HIS A 62 10.95 3.05 1.26
C HIS A 62 10.02 4.28 1.34
N TYR A 63 8.95 4.19 2.14
CA TYR A 63 7.86 5.16 2.13
C TYR A 63 7.64 5.90 3.45
N ALA A 64 8.18 5.42 4.58
CA ALA A 64 7.93 6.00 5.89
C ALA A 64 8.41 7.45 5.97
N VAL A 65 7.58 8.31 6.56
CA VAL A 65 7.78 9.74 6.74
C VAL A 65 7.63 10.06 8.22
N ASP A 66 8.55 10.85 8.76
CA ASP A 66 8.43 11.51 10.06
C ASP A 66 7.74 12.85 9.76
N MET A 67 6.46 12.91 10.07
CA MET A 67 5.59 14.03 9.70
C MET A 67 5.53 15.07 10.83
N ASP A 68 5.63 14.62 12.08
CA ASP A 68 5.59 15.52 13.24
C ASP A 68 6.98 16.05 13.64
N GLY A 69 8.06 15.52 13.05
CA GLY A 69 9.43 16.02 13.16
C GLY A 69 10.14 15.59 14.44
N ASN A 70 9.65 14.55 15.13
CA ASN A 70 10.21 14.08 16.40
C ASN A 70 11.45 13.17 16.25
N GLY A 71 11.86 12.86 15.02
CA GLY A 71 13.00 12.01 14.68
C GLY A 71 12.64 10.53 14.50
N ARG A 72 11.35 10.15 14.57
CA ARG A 72 10.86 8.78 14.38
C ARG A 72 9.77 8.76 13.33
N ARG A 73 9.65 7.65 12.62
CA ARG A 73 8.59 7.44 11.62
C ARG A 73 7.54 6.46 12.17
N ASP A 74 6.86 6.83 13.24
CA ASP A 74 6.02 5.92 14.03
C ASP A 74 4.64 5.70 13.40
N ILE A 75 4.55 4.73 12.46
CA ILE A 75 3.27 4.33 11.84
C ILE A 75 2.35 3.50 12.77
N TRP A 76 2.73 3.29 14.04
CA TRP A 76 1.94 2.57 15.03
C TRP A 76 1.13 3.55 15.86
N ASN A 77 1.77 4.59 16.40
CA ASN A 77 1.15 5.49 17.37
C ASN A 77 1.00 6.94 16.87
N SER A 78 1.75 7.38 15.86
CA SER A 78 1.61 8.71 15.28
C SER A 78 0.63 8.70 14.09
N ILE A 79 -0.54 9.30 14.28
CA ILE A 79 -1.52 9.51 13.19
C ILE A 79 -0.91 10.37 12.06
N PRO A 80 -0.21 11.49 12.35
CA PRO A 80 0.51 12.24 11.32
C PRO A 80 1.45 11.37 10.47
N ASP A 81 2.30 10.56 11.10
CA ASP A 81 3.27 9.71 10.38
C ASP A 81 2.58 8.63 9.56
N ALA A 82 1.54 7.99 10.09
CA ALA A 82 0.77 6.98 9.39
C ALA A 82 0.11 7.54 8.11
N LEU A 83 -0.57 8.70 8.22
CA LEU A 83 -1.22 9.35 7.08
C LEU A 83 -0.21 9.86 6.06
N ALA A 84 0.86 10.51 6.50
CA ALA A 84 1.91 11.02 5.62
C ALA A 84 2.64 9.88 4.89
N THR A 85 2.92 8.78 5.59
CA THR A 85 3.52 7.57 4.99
C THR A 85 2.61 6.95 3.94
N ALA A 86 1.30 6.83 4.21
CA ALA A 86 0.33 6.35 3.23
C ALA A 86 0.24 7.27 2.00
N ALA A 87 0.18 8.59 2.22
CA ALA A 87 0.18 9.58 1.15
C ALA A 87 1.48 9.56 0.33
N ASN A 88 2.63 9.34 0.97
CA ASN A 88 3.91 9.22 0.30
C ASN A 88 3.98 7.99 -0.62
N LEU A 89 3.40 6.86 -0.19
CA LEU A 89 3.22 5.69 -1.07
C LEU A 89 2.39 6.04 -2.29
N LEU A 90 1.23 6.67 -2.12
CA LEU A 90 0.36 7.04 -3.25
C LEU A 90 1.10 7.98 -4.22
N ARG A 91 1.74 9.03 -3.69
CA ARG A 91 2.49 10.01 -4.47
C ARG A 91 3.62 9.36 -5.26
N LYS A 92 4.45 8.53 -4.61
CA LYS A 92 5.56 7.84 -5.29
C LYS A 92 5.09 6.82 -6.33
N ASN A 93 3.86 6.30 -6.21
CA ASN A 93 3.25 5.38 -7.16
C ASN A 93 2.34 6.07 -8.18
N GLY A 94 2.55 7.37 -8.43
CA GLY A 94 1.95 8.08 -9.56
C GLY A 94 0.54 8.61 -9.31
N TRP A 95 0.11 8.69 -8.04
CA TRP A 95 -1.15 9.37 -7.72
C TRP A 95 -1.14 10.81 -8.23
N GLN A 96 -2.20 11.18 -8.95
CA GLN A 96 -2.40 12.51 -9.49
C GLN A 96 -3.56 13.18 -8.77
N ALA A 97 -3.26 14.16 -7.93
CA ALA A 97 -4.28 14.91 -7.19
C ALA A 97 -5.29 15.54 -8.16
N GLY A 98 -6.57 15.47 -7.81
CA GLY A 98 -7.67 15.96 -8.65
C GLY A 98 -8.14 14.99 -9.73
N LYS A 99 -7.41 13.91 -10.03
CA LYS A 99 -7.89 12.85 -10.94
C LYS A 99 -8.71 11.81 -10.18
N THR A 100 -9.72 11.24 -10.85
CA THR A 100 -10.46 10.10 -10.31
C THR A 100 -9.66 8.81 -10.46
N TRP A 101 -9.91 7.83 -9.59
CA TRP A 101 -9.36 6.48 -9.73
C TRP A 101 -10.17 5.63 -10.73
N GLY A 102 -11.44 5.98 -10.95
CA GLY A 102 -12.35 5.24 -11.82
C GLY A 102 -13.72 5.88 -11.93
N TYR A 103 -14.57 5.28 -12.77
CA TYR A 103 -15.97 5.66 -12.94
C TYR A 103 -16.84 4.40 -13.00
N GLU A 104 -18.02 4.47 -12.41
CA GLU A 104 -19.09 3.52 -12.71
C GLU A 104 -19.64 3.79 -14.12
N VAL A 105 -19.87 2.73 -14.89
CA VAL A 105 -20.24 2.79 -16.31
C VAL A 105 -21.38 1.84 -16.65
N THR A 106 -22.17 2.20 -17.66
CA THR A 106 -23.08 1.31 -18.36
C THR A 106 -22.41 0.77 -19.62
N LEU A 107 -22.64 -0.50 -19.90
CA LEU A 107 -22.06 -1.17 -21.06
C LEU A 107 -23.08 -1.28 -22.19
N PRO A 108 -22.66 -1.15 -23.46
CA PRO A 108 -23.48 -1.49 -24.60
C PRO A 108 -23.69 -3.01 -24.66
N PRO A 109 -24.71 -3.49 -25.40
CA PRO A 109 -24.90 -4.92 -25.60
C PRO A 109 -23.72 -5.53 -26.37
N GLY A 110 -23.40 -6.80 -26.07
CA GLY A 110 -22.33 -7.54 -26.73
C GLY A 110 -21.01 -7.56 -25.95
N LYS A 111 -20.02 -8.27 -26.50
CA LYS A 111 -18.71 -8.45 -25.85
C LYS A 111 -17.78 -7.31 -26.20
N LEU A 112 -17.24 -6.65 -25.17
CA LEU A 112 -16.20 -5.63 -25.32
C LEU A 112 -14.80 -6.26 -25.45
N PRO A 113 -13.86 -5.60 -26.14
CA PRO A 113 -12.47 -6.03 -26.21
C PRO A 113 -11.81 -5.97 -24.81
N ALA A 114 -10.90 -6.90 -24.53
CA ALA A 114 -10.10 -6.85 -23.31
C ALA A 114 -8.93 -5.86 -23.43
N GLY A 115 -8.35 -5.47 -22.29
CA GLY A 115 -7.13 -4.65 -22.22
C GLY A 115 -7.38 -3.17 -21.94
N SER A 116 -6.31 -2.38 -21.97
CA SER A 116 -6.33 -0.94 -21.68
C SER A 116 -6.61 -0.11 -22.93
N LYS A 117 -7.48 0.90 -22.81
CA LYS A 117 -7.81 1.88 -23.84
C LYS A 117 -8.01 3.26 -23.22
N THR A 118 -7.93 4.32 -24.02
CA THR A 118 -8.26 5.67 -23.55
C THR A 118 -9.77 5.80 -23.28
N LEU A 119 -10.16 6.77 -22.45
CA LEU A 119 -11.59 7.04 -22.19
C LEU A 119 -12.36 7.32 -23.48
N ALA A 120 -11.77 8.07 -24.42
CA ALA A 120 -12.37 8.35 -25.73
C ALA A 120 -12.59 7.07 -26.57
N GLN A 121 -11.64 6.13 -26.54
CA GLN A 121 -11.79 4.84 -27.22
C GLN A 121 -12.89 3.99 -26.59
N TRP A 122 -13.04 4.00 -25.26
CA TRP A 122 -14.14 3.33 -24.59
C TRP A 122 -15.50 3.95 -24.92
N GLN A 123 -15.56 5.28 -24.96
CA GLN A 123 -16.76 6.00 -25.39
C GLN A 123 -17.17 5.66 -26.83
N ALA A 124 -16.20 5.57 -27.75
CA ALA A 124 -16.46 5.18 -29.13
C ALA A 124 -17.01 3.75 -29.27
N LEU A 125 -16.73 2.88 -28.30
CA LEU A 125 -17.31 1.53 -28.22
C LEU A 125 -18.70 1.50 -27.59
N GLY A 126 -19.23 2.64 -27.13
CA GLY A 126 -20.56 2.74 -26.51
C GLY A 126 -20.55 2.67 -24.98
N VAL A 127 -19.37 2.66 -24.33
CA VAL A 127 -19.29 2.75 -22.86
C VAL A 127 -19.60 4.18 -22.41
N ALA A 128 -20.58 4.33 -21.52
CA ALA A 128 -20.99 5.61 -20.97
C ALA A 128 -20.94 5.60 -19.45
N ARG A 129 -20.82 6.77 -18.81
CA ARG A 129 -20.90 6.87 -17.35
C ARG A 129 -22.33 6.55 -16.90
N ALA A 130 -22.44 5.78 -15.81
CA ALA A 130 -23.75 5.35 -15.30
C ALA A 130 -24.65 6.52 -14.87
N ASN A 131 -24.07 7.65 -14.50
CA ASN A 131 -24.79 8.86 -14.12
C ASN A 131 -25.05 9.84 -15.28
N GLY A 132 -24.80 9.44 -16.53
CA GLY A 132 -25.06 10.24 -17.73
C GLY A 132 -24.14 11.46 -17.94
N LYS A 133 -23.19 11.72 -17.02
CA LYS A 133 -22.22 12.83 -17.17
C LYS A 133 -21.11 12.47 -18.16
N PRO A 134 -20.43 13.45 -18.79
CA PRO A 134 -19.23 13.17 -19.57
C PRO A 134 -18.08 12.66 -18.69
N PHE A 135 -17.17 11.90 -19.28
CA PHE A 135 -15.87 11.60 -18.66
C PHE A 135 -15.07 12.91 -18.52
N ARG A 136 -14.37 13.07 -17.39
CA ARG A 136 -13.45 14.19 -17.18
C ARG A 136 -12.03 13.74 -17.50
N ASN A 137 -11.30 14.59 -18.21
CA ASN A 137 -9.86 14.43 -18.48
C ASN A 137 -9.04 14.79 -17.24
#